data_AF-A0A8T1Q8A9-F1
#
_entry.id   AF-A0A8T1Q8A9-F1
#
_cell.length_a   1.000
_cell.length_b   1.000
_cell.length_c   1.000
_cell.angle_alpha   90.00
_cell.angle_beta   90.00
_cell.angle_gamma   90.00
#
_symmetry.space_group_name_H-M   'P 1'
#
loop_
_entity.id
_entity.type
_entity.pdbx_description
1 polymer ?
#
loop_
_entity_poly.entity_id
_entity_poly.type
_entity_poly.pdbx_seq_one_letter_code
_entity_poly.pdbx_strand_id
1 'polypeptide(L)'
;MWLTTDGFVELVRDWWYSYQFLATPSFIFAGKLKALKQDLKKWNLEVFGHIDNQKSALLEELQVLEGQELQRDILEKGLLRKGMVMSNLERVLMAEETSWRQKSRALWLKEGDRCTKYFH
;
A
#
# COMPACT_ATOMS: atom_id res chain seq x y z
N MET A 1 -7.33 -2.01 1.34
CA MET A 1 -6.50 -0.86 0.98
C MET A 1 -7.14 -0.04 -0.12
N TRP A 2 -7.45 -0.61 -1.30
CA TRP A 2 -8.11 0.17 -2.37
C TRP A 2 -9.55 0.56 -2.06
N LEU A 3 -10.39 -0.41 -1.68
CA LEU A 3 -11.80 -0.17 -1.33
C LEU A 3 -12.01 0.68 -0.07
N THR A 4 -10.95 0.87 0.71
CA THR A 4 -10.94 1.69 1.92
C THR A 4 -10.41 3.10 1.65
N THR A 5 -9.90 3.37 0.45
CA THR A 5 -9.48 4.70 0.02
C THR A 5 -10.72 5.48 -0.42
N ASP A 6 -10.93 6.65 0.17
CA ASP A 6 -12.04 7.53 -0.17
C ASP A 6 -12.04 7.85 -1.68
N GLY A 7 -13.22 7.75 -2.29
CA GLY A 7 -13.40 8.04 -3.72
C GLY A 7 -12.96 6.94 -4.70
N PHE A 8 -12.36 5.84 -4.24
CA PHE A 8 -11.89 4.77 -5.15
C PHE A 8 -13.01 4.17 -6.02
N VAL A 9 -14.19 3.95 -5.44
CA VAL A 9 -15.33 3.36 -6.17
C VAL A 9 -15.85 4.29 -7.26
N GLU A 10 -15.93 5.59 -6.97
CA GLU A 10 -16.38 6.59 -7.94
C GLU A 10 -15.35 6.75 -9.07
N LEU A 11 -14.05 6.75 -8.74
CA LEU A 11 -12.97 6.79 -9.73
C LEU A 11 -13.04 5.61 -10.73
N VAL A 12 -13.23 4.38 -10.21
CA VAL A 12 -13.38 3.18 -11.05
C VAL A 12 -14.63 3.27 -11.92
N ARG A 13 -15.72 3.82 -11.40
CA ARG A 13 -16.97 4.04 -12.13
C ARG A 13 -16.75 5.01 -13.30
N ASP A 14 -16.10 6.13 -13.06
CA ASP A 14 -15.82 7.14 -14.08
C ASP A 14 -14.96 6.58 -15.21
N TRP A 15 -13.90 5.85 -14.86
CA TRP A 15 -13.09 5.13 -15.84
C TRP A 15 -13.92 4.16 -16.67
N TRP A 16 -14.73 3.32 -16.01
CA TRP A 16 -15.53 2.30 -16.68
C TRP A 16 -16.48 2.88 -17.74
N TYR A 17 -17.11 4.03 -17.44
CA TYR A 17 -18.01 4.70 -18.37
C TYR A 17 -17.28 5.51 -19.45
N SER A 18 -16.08 6.01 -19.19
CA SER A 18 -15.28 6.73 -20.18
C SER A 18 -14.74 5.84 -21.31
N TYR A 19 -14.55 4.54 -21.06
CA TYR A 19 -14.04 3.63 -22.08
C TYR A 19 -15.08 3.34 -23.18
N GLN A 20 -14.70 3.63 -24.42
CA GLN A 20 -15.51 3.34 -25.61
C GLN A 20 -14.74 2.38 -26.54
N PHE A 21 -15.41 1.30 -26.95
CA PHE A 21 -14.89 0.32 -27.90
C PHE A 21 -16.01 -0.03 -28.89
N LEU A 22 -15.66 -0.18 -30.17
CA LEU A 22 -16.58 -0.58 -31.23
C LEU A 22 -16.22 -1.98 -31.71
N ALA A 23 -16.89 -3.00 -31.16
CA ALA A 23 -16.67 -4.41 -31.49
C ALA A 23 -17.83 -5.28 -30.96
N THR A 24 -17.67 -6.60 -31.01
CA THR A 24 -18.59 -7.52 -30.33
C THR A 24 -18.64 -7.26 -28.82
N PRO A 25 -19.77 -7.52 -28.14
CA PRO A 25 -19.89 -7.29 -26.69
C PRO A 25 -18.75 -7.93 -25.87
N SER A 26 -18.33 -9.14 -26.23
CA SER A 26 -17.21 -9.84 -25.59
C SER A 26 -15.89 -9.09 -25.75
N PHE A 27 -15.62 -8.51 -26.93
CA PHE A 27 -14.42 -7.73 -27.18
C PHE A 27 -14.46 -6.38 -26.46
N ILE A 28 -15.61 -5.71 -26.45
CA ILE A 28 -15.81 -4.45 -25.70
C ILE A 28 -15.50 -4.69 -24.22
N PHE A 29 -16.06 -5.75 -23.63
CA PHE A 29 -15.84 -6.09 -22.23
C PHE A 29 -14.36 -6.39 -21.93
N ALA A 30 -13.71 -7.23 -22.75
CA ALA A 30 -12.29 -7.53 -22.60
C ALA A 30 -11.41 -6.27 -22.76
N GLY A 31 -11.76 -5.37 -23.68
CA GLY A 31 -11.11 -4.07 -23.88
C GLY A 31 -11.23 -3.19 -22.64
N LYS A 32 -12.43 -3.05 -22.07
CA LYS A 32 -12.68 -2.29 -20.84
C LYS A 32 -11.88 -2.84 -19.66
N LEU A 33 -11.83 -4.16 -19.49
CA LEU A 33 -11.02 -4.78 -18.43
C LEU A 33 -9.52 -4.51 -18.63
N LYS A 34 -9.03 -4.53 -19.87
CA LYS A 34 -7.61 -4.25 -20.17
C LYS A 34 -7.26 -2.80 -19.88
N ALA A 35 -8.11 -1.85 -20.27
CA ALA A 35 -7.95 -0.43 -19.98
C ALA A 35 -7.99 -0.18 -18.46
N LEU A 36 -9.01 -0.70 -17.78
CA LEU A 36 -9.16 -0.58 -16.33
C LEU A 36 -7.95 -1.12 -15.57
N LYS A 37 -7.38 -2.25 -16.02
CA LYS A 37 -6.16 -2.79 -15.43
C LYS A 37 -4.97 -1.83 -15.53
N GLN A 38 -4.84 -1.08 -16.62
CA GLN A 38 -3.75 -0.12 -16.79
C GLN A 38 -3.94 1.10 -15.87
N ASP A 39 -5.15 1.65 -15.82
CA ASP A 39 -5.45 2.79 -14.95
C ASP A 39 -5.33 2.44 -13.47
N LEU A 40 -5.79 1.26 -13.07
CA LEU A 40 -5.58 0.75 -11.70
C LEU A 40 -4.10 0.60 -11.35
N LYS A 41 -3.26 0.15 -12.28
CA LYS A 41 -1.81 0.05 -12.04
C LYS A 41 -1.18 1.43 -11.83
N LYS A 42 -1.55 2.39 -12.68
CA LYS A 42 -1.06 3.77 -12.60
C LYS A 42 -1.48 4.41 -11.29
N TRP A 43 -2.77 4.35 -10.97
CA TRP A 43 -3.31 4.86 -9.71
C TRP A 43 -2.70 4.19 -8.48
N ASN A 44 -2.48 2.88 -8.53
CA ASN A 44 -1.83 2.18 -7.43
C ASN A 44 -0.38 2.67 -7.22
N LEU A 45 0.35 2.97 -8.30
CA LEU A 45 1.70 3.55 -8.19
C LEU A 45 1.64 4.99 -7.66
N GLU A 46 0.70 5.80 -8.13
CA GLU A 46 0.56 7.19 -7.67
C GLU A 46 0.14 7.24 -6.20
N VAL A 47 -0.85 6.47 -5.76
CA VAL A 47 -1.35 6.52 -4.38
C VAL A 47 -0.47 5.74 -3.41
N PHE A 48 -0.02 4.55 -3.78
CA PHE A 48 0.72 3.65 -2.88
C PHE A 48 2.22 3.59 -3.17
N GLY A 49 2.70 3.95 -4.36
CA GLY A 49 4.14 4.07 -4.63
C GLY A 49 4.77 5.23 -3.87
N HIS A 50 4.00 6.27 -3.53
CA HIS A 50 4.45 7.29 -2.57
C HIS A 50 4.73 6.72 -1.19
N ILE A 51 4.08 5.62 -0.79
CA ILE A 51 4.32 4.99 0.52
C ILE A 51 5.73 4.35 0.55
N ASP A 52 6.16 3.70 -0.52
CA ASP A 52 7.52 3.14 -0.63
C ASP A 52 8.59 4.25 -0.63
N ASN A 53 8.32 5.35 -1.34
CA ASN A 53 9.20 6.53 -1.33
C ASN A 53 9.23 7.20 0.05
N GLN A 54 8.07 7.32 0.71
CA GLN A 54 7.96 7.88 2.06
C GLN A 54 8.69 7.00 3.08
N LYS A 55 8.57 5.68 2.98
CA LYS A 55 9.33 4.72 3.78
C LYS A 55 10.84 4.91 3.60
N SER A 56 11.29 5.00 2.36
CA SER A 56 12.71 5.17 2.03
C SER A 56 13.26 6.48 2.59
N ALA A 57 12.52 7.59 2.44
CA ALA A 57 12.90 8.89 2.99
C ALA A 57 12.94 8.88 4.53
N LEU A 58 11.95 8.24 5.19
CA LEU A 58 11.93 8.12 6.65
C LEU A 58 13.09 7.26 7.18
N LEU A 59 13.47 6.20 6.46
CA LEU A 59 14.63 5.37 6.81
C LEU A 59 15.96 6.12 6.64
N GLU A 60 16.10 6.92 5.58
CA GLU A 60 17.27 7.77 5.38
C GLU A 60 17.37 8.85 6.47
N GLU A 61 16.26 9.50 6.82
CA GLU A 61 16.21 10.46 7.94
C GLU A 61 16.59 9.80 9.26
N LEU A 62 16.11 8.58 9.53
CA LEU A 62 16.47 7.80 10.72
C LEU A 62 17.98 7.49 10.75
N GLN A 63 18.56 7.06 9.64
CA GLN A 63 20.00 6.77 9.54
C GLN A 63 20.86 8.01 9.82
N VAL A 64 20.46 9.18 9.30
CA VAL A 64 21.15 10.45 9.57
C VAL A 64 21.08 10.80 11.05
N LEU A 65 19.90 10.67 11.66
CA LEU A 65 19.71 10.94 13.08
C LEU A 65 20.58 9.99 13.93
N GLU A 66 20.55 8.69 13.67
CA GLU A 66 21.37 7.69 14.38
C GLU A 66 22.89 7.90 14.21
N GLY A 67 23.33 8.33 13.02
CA GLY A 67 24.72 8.70 12.76
C GLY A 67 25.17 9.94 13.54
N GLN A 68 24.27 10.91 13.75
CA GLN A 68 24.52 12.10 14.57
C GLN A 68 24.54 11.78 16.08
N GLU A 69 23.75 10.80 16.53
CA GLU A 69 23.75 10.35 17.94
C GLU A 69 25.10 9.75 18.37
N LEU A 70 25.80 9.07 17.47
CA LEU A 70 27.15 8.53 17.69
C LEU A 70 28.22 9.62 17.90
N GLN A 71 27.96 10.85 17.47
CA GLN A 71 28.90 11.98 17.56
C GLN A 71 28.78 12.83 18.83
N ARG A 72 27.86 12.49 19.77
CA ARG A 72 27.64 13.15 21.07
C ARG A 72 27.34 14.67 20.98
N ASP A 73 26.06 15.02 20.85
CA ASP A 73 25.34 15.97 21.73
C ASP A 73 23.88 16.07 21.25
N ILE A 74 22.98 15.23 21.77
CA ILE A 74 21.59 15.21 21.29
C ILE A 74 20.75 16.09 22.21
N LEU A 75 20.53 17.31 21.77
CA LEU A 75 19.51 18.22 22.27
C LEU A 75 18.14 17.49 22.32
N GLU A 76 17.32 17.74 23.34
CA GLU A 76 15.96 17.19 23.51
C GLU A 76 15.09 17.20 22.22
N LYS A 77 15.33 18.17 21.33
CA LYS A 77 14.71 18.29 20.01
C LYS A 77 15.01 17.12 19.06
N GLY A 78 16.21 16.52 19.12
CA GLY A 78 16.61 15.37 18.29
C GLY A 78 15.86 14.09 18.68
N LEU A 79 15.68 13.85 19.98
CA LEU A 79 14.89 12.74 20.53
C LEU A 79 13.42 12.84 20.15
N LEU A 80 12.83 14.03 20.24
CA LEU A 80 11.45 14.28 19.81
C LEU A 80 11.27 14.03 18.30
N ARG A 81 12.21 14.50 17.48
CA ARG A 81 12.17 14.28 16.02
C ARG A 81 12.29 12.80 15.67
N LYS A 82 13.19 12.06 16.32
CA LYS A 82 13.35 10.61 16.14
C LYS A 82 12.05 9.86 16.48
N GLY A 83 11.38 10.22 17.58
CA GLY A 83 10.07 9.66 17.93
C GLY A 83 8.99 9.90 16.87
N MET A 84 8.95 11.10 16.29
CA MET A 84 8.00 11.41 15.19
C MET A 84 8.30 10.61 13.92
N VAL A 85 9.58 10.48 13.54
CA VAL A 85 10.00 9.70 12.37
C VAL A 85 9.65 8.22 12.55
N MET A 86 9.90 7.66 13.74
CA MET A 86 9.52 6.28 14.08
C MET A 86 8.01 6.05 14.01
N SER A 87 7.20 6.92 14.61
CA SER A 87 5.74 6.78 14.56
C SER A 87 5.19 6.86 13.13
N ASN A 88 5.76 7.75 12.30
CA ASN A 88 5.41 7.82 10.89
C ASN A 88 5.84 6.56 10.11
N LEU A 89 7.00 6.00 10.43
CA LEU A 89 7.48 4.76 9.83
C LEU A 89 6.61 3.57 10.21
N GLU A 90 6.19 3.45 11.48
CA GLU A 90 5.25 2.42 11.93
C GLU A 90 3.93 2.48 11.15
N ARG A 91 3.36 3.67 10.98
CA ARG A 91 2.12 3.87 10.19
C ARG A 91 2.30 3.42 8.74
N VAL A 92 3.44 3.73 8.14
CA VAL A 92 3.79 3.33 6.76
C VAL A 92 3.96 1.81 6.65
N LEU A 93 4.65 1.19 7.61
CA LEU A 93 4.84 -0.27 7.66
C LEU A 93 3.52 -1.03 7.85
N MET A 94 2.61 -0.55 8.70
CA MET A 94 1.28 -1.17 8.87
C MET A 94 0.45 -1.13 7.57
N ALA A 95 0.53 -0.02 6.84
CA ALA A 95 -0.12 0.12 5.54
C ALA A 95 0.48 -0.87 4.52
N GLU A 96 1.80 -1.00 4.49
CA GLU A 96 2.52 -1.93 3.64
C GLU A 96 2.19 -3.39 3.97
N GLU A 97 2.20 -3.77 5.24
CA GLU A 97 1.82 -5.11 5.72
C GLU A 97 0.39 -5.46 5.30
N THR A 98 -0.55 -4.51 5.42
CA THR A 98 -1.92 -4.71 4.96
C THR A 98 -1.99 -4.90 3.45
N SER A 99 -1.19 -4.18 2.68
CA SER A 99 -1.04 -4.35 1.23
C SER A 99 -0.53 -5.76 0.88
N TRP A 100 0.55 -6.19 1.53
CA TRP A 100 1.14 -7.52 1.34
C TRP A 100 0.19 -8.64 1.72
N ARG A 101 -0.54 -8.51 2.83
CA ARG A 101 -1.56 -9.47 3.26
C ARG A 101 -2.70 -9.61 2.23
N GLN A 102 -3.13 -8.51 1.63
CA GLN A 102 -4.15 -8.54 0.57
C GLN A 102 -3.62 -9.16 -0.73
N LYS A 103 -2.37 -8.86 -1.12
CA LYS A 103 -1.73 -9.39 -2.33
C LYS A 103 -1.38 -10.87 -2.23
N SER A 104 -0.90 -11.34 -1.07
CA SER A 104 -0.45 -12.71 -0.88
C SER A 104 -1.58 -13.74 -0.83
N ARG A 105 -2.84 -13.29 -0.68
CA ARG A 105 -4.00 -14.17 -0.41
C ARG A 105 -3.74 -15.14 0.76
N ALA A 106 -2.83 -14.78 1.67
CA ALA A 106 -2.47 -15.62 2.81
C ALA A 106 -3.62 -15.66 3.81
N LEU A 107 -4.56 -16.58 3.57
CA LEU A 107 -5.62 -16.95 4.51
C LEU A 107 -5.05 -17.63 5.77
N TRP A 108 -3.83 -18.15 5.69
CA TRP A 108 -3.13 -18.91 6.73
C TRP A 108 -2.98 -18.17 8.07
N LEU A 109 -2.91 -16.83 8.09
CA LEU A 109 -2.81 -16.07 9.34
C LEU A 109 -4.17 -15.81 10.00
N LYS A 110 -5.27 -15.87 9.23
CA LYS A 110 -6.64 -15.62 9.72
C LYS A 110 -7.34 -16.92 10.13
N GLU A 111 -6.93 -18.02 9.51
CA GLU A 111 -7.27 -19.39 9.90
C GLU A 111 -6.08 -19.97 10.64
N GLY A 112 -5.82 -19.49 11.86
CA GLY A 112 -5.00 -20.25 12.80
C GLY A 112 -5.52 -21.69 12.81
N ASP A 113 -4.61 -22.64 12.65
CA ASP A 113 -4.82 -24.07 12.46
C ASP A 113 -6.01 -24.59 13.28
N ARG A 114 -7.20 -24.51 12.69
CA ARG A 114 -8.33 -25.30 13.12
C ARG A 114 -8.10 -26.65 12.49
N CYS A 115 -7.22 -27.43 13.12
CA CYS A 115 -7.25 -28.88 13.09
C CYS A 115 -8.65 -29.37 13.51
N THR A 116 -9.66 -29.16 12.66
CA THR A 116 -10.95 -29.82 12.78
C THR A 116 -10.73 -31.25 12.32
N LYS A 117 -10.35 -32.13 13.25
CA LYS A 117 -10.63 -33.58 13.34
C LYS A 117 -10.80 -34.42 12.05
N TYR A 118 -10.26 -33.99 10.91
CA TYR A 118 -10.35 -34.69 9.63
C TYR A 118 -9.25 -35.74 9.48
N PHE A 119 -8.41 -35.89 10.52
CA PHE A 119 -7.40 -36.94 10.67
C PHE A 119 -7.70 -37.86 11.86
N HIS A 120 -8.97 -38.25 12.02
CA HIS A 120 -9.33 -39.46 12.74
C HIS A 120 -10.19 -40.34 11.85
#